data_AF-A0A6G8PTM7-F1
#
_entry.id   AF-A0A6G8PTM7-F1
#
_cell.length_a   1.000
_cell.length_b   1.000
_cell.length_c   1.000
_cell.angle_alpha   90.00
_cell.angle_beta   90.00
_cell.angle_gamma   90.00
#
_symmetry.space_group_name_H-M   'P 1'
#
loop_
_entity.id
_entity.type
_entity.pdbx_description
1 polymer ?
#
loop_
_entity_poly.entity_id
_entity_poly.type
_entity_poly.pdbx_seq_one_letter_code
_entity_poly.pdbx_strand_id
1 'polypeptide(L)'
;MAWSTGRRPAAPGSRLGGRAGGRVAVRGRRRERAPDLDARPRRRTRAPPPSHPPGGVTVAHAGKEIESPDTKLVFLQTAADTNGELLRFEQFVRPDHAPVPAHVHGRQEERFVVLSGRMGVRSGEEEGVLEAGEEVVVPPGTPHTFWNATRTGEVLHHVVELRPALNSEGFFETVFGLQRDGLLVRDRVPSPLMMAPIAVEYENWLAGPPIPLQKLLLPPLALLGRLLGYRASYPDYGDGPTNDGRGPA
;
A
#
# COMPACT_ATOMS: atom_id res chain seq x y z
N MET A 1 -13.97 -14.33 -39.25
CA MET A 1 -12.99 -14.33 -40.34
C MET A 1 -12.23 -13.02 -40.26
N ALA A 2 -10.91 -12.89 -40.20
CA ALA A 2 -9.77 -13.79 -40.13
C ALA A 2 -8.61 -12.98 -39.48
N TRP A 3 -7.66 -13.69 -38.89
CA TRP A 3 -6.42 -13.19 -38.29
C TRP A 3 -5.35 -12.92 -39.35
N SER A 4 -4.35 -12.07 -39.05
CA SER A 4 -3.05 -12.10 -39.75
C SER A 4 -1.91 -11.73 -38.80
N THR A 5 -0.90 -12.60 -38.79
CA THR A 5 0.38 -12.52 -38.06
C THR A 5 1.52 -12.26 -39.04
N GLY A 6 2.50 -11.42 -38.69
CA GLY A 6 3.75 -11.32 -39.44
C GLY A 6 4.85 -10.56 -38.69
N ARG A 7 6.03 -11.18 -38.52
CA ARG A 7 7.25 -10.58 -37.95
C ARG A 7 8.22 -10.12 -39.07
N ARG A 8 8.68 -8.86 -38.96
CA ARG A 8 10.05 -8.24 -39.11
C ARG A 8 10.83 -8.35 -40.45
N PRO A 9 11.57 -7.28 -40.85
CA PRO A 9 12.90 -6.92 -40.29
C PRO A 9 13.13 -5.41 -40.02
N ALA A 10 14.35 -5.03 -39.58
CA ALA A 10 14.68 -3.80 -38.84
C ALA A 10 15.48 -2.70 -39.62
N ALA A 11 15.17 -1.43 -39.27
CA ALA A 11 15.99 -0.19 -39.14
C ALA A 11 16.74 0.43 -40.36
N PRO A 12 17.13 1.75 -40.36
CA PRO A 12 17.09 2.76 -39.29
C PRO A 12 16.48 4.14 -39.67
N GLY A 13 16.17 4.96 -38.66
CA GLY A 13 15.77 6.36 -38.87
C GLY A 13 15.42 7.08 -37.57
N SER A 14 16.31 7.96 -37.13
CA SER A 14 16.20 8.85 -35.98
C SER A 14 14.95 9.74 -35.98
N ARG A 15 14.31 9.89 -34.81
CA ARG A 15 13.91 11.19 -34.24
C ARG A 15 13.40 11.02 -32.81
N LEU A 16 14.02 11.78 -31.92
CA LEU A 16 13.61 12.05 -30.55
C LEU A 16 12.24 12.75 -30.56
N GLY A 17 11.32 12.32 -29.69
CA GLY A 17 10.04 13.00 -29.50
C GLY A 17 9.09 12.22 -28.60
N GLY A 18 8.98 12.65 -27.34
CA GLY A 18 7.84 12.48 -26.43
C GLY A 18 7.17 11.10 -26.35
N ARG A 19 7.56 10.30 -25.35
CA ARG A 19 6.71 9.18 -24.90
C ARG A 19 5.50 9.77 -24.15
N ALA A 20 4.39 9.84 -24.85
CA ALA A 20 3.07 10.01 -24.25
C ALA A 20 2.79 8.83 -23.31
N GLY A 21 2.48 9.12 -22.05
CA GLY A 21 1.93 8.15 -21.11
C GLY A 21 0.61 7.62 -21.64
N GLY A 22 0.61 6.40 -22.15
CA GLY A 22 -0.59 5.72 -22.59
C GLY A 22 -1.45 5.41 -21.38
N ARG A 23 -2.63 6.04 -21.28
CA ARG A 23 -3.69 5.57 -20.39
C ARG A 23 -4.12 4.20 -20.89
N VAL A 24 -3.74 3.14 -20.18
CA VAL A 24 -4.33 1.82 -20.40
C VAL A 24 -5.69 1.84 -19.70
N ALA A 25 -6.76 2.01 -20.49
CA ALA A 25 -8.10 1.72 -20.02
C ALA A 25 -8.17 0.24 -19.67
N VAL A 26 -8.60 -0.10 -18.46
CA VAL A 26 -8.76 -1.48 -18.00
C VAL A 26 -9.87 -2.13 -18.84
N ARG A 27 -9.49 -2.77 -19.94
CA ARG A 27 -10.45 -3.33 -20.89
C ARG A 27 -10.94 -4.68 -20.35
N GLY A 28 -12.21 -4.71 -19.96
CA GLY A 28 -12.88 -5.81 -19.27
C GLY A 28 -12.47 -7.21 -19.76
N ARG A 29 -11.78 -7.93 -18.88
CA ARG A 29 -11.74 -9.39 -18.85
C ARG A 29 -12.00 -9.86 -17.42
N ARG A 30 -12.98 -10.76 -17.32
CA ARG A 30 -13.47 -11.53 -16.15
C ARG A 30 -13.38 -10.83 -14.78
N ARG A 31 -14.52 -10.31 -14.32
CA ARG A 31 -14.75 -9.83 -12.95
C ARG A 31 -14.58 -10.99 -11.96
N GLU A 32 -13.44 -11.11 -11.31
CA GLU A 32 -13.29 -11.93 -10.12
C GLU A 32 -13.51 -11.03 -8.90
N ARG A 33 -14.73 -11.08 -8.34
CA ARG A 33 -15.11 -10.28 -7.18
C ARG A 33 -14.22 -10.60 -5.98
N ALA A 34 -13.92 -9.57 -5.20
CA ALA A 34 -13.34 -9.70 -3.86
C ALA A 34 -14.14 -10.72 -3.01
N PRO A 35 -13.49 -11.57 -2.21
CA PRO A 35 -14.18 -12.52 -1.35
C PRO A 35 -14.93 -11.78 -0.23
N ASP A 36 -16.24 -12.03 -0.14
CA ASP A 36 -17.12 -11.53 0.91
C ASP A 36 -17.14 -12.54 2.06
N LEU A 37 -16.69 -12.16 3.25
CA LEU A 37 -16.63 -13.06 4.42
C LEU A 37 -17.03 -12.30 5.69
N ASP A 38 -18.28 -12.52 6.06
CA ASP A 38 -18.97 -12.00 7.23
C ASP A 38 -18.51 -12.73 8.50
N ALA A 39 -17.77 -12.04 9.37
CA ALA A 39 -17.33 -12.57 10.67
C ALA A 39 -17.86 -11.69 11.81
N ARG A 40 -18.58 -12.32 12.75
CA ARG A 40 -19.19 -11.65 13.91
C ARG A 40 -18.13 -11.03 14.83
N PRO A 41 -18.25 -9.76 15.26
CA PRO A 41 -17.24 -9.11 16.08
C PRO A 41 -17.18 -9.69 17.50
N ARG A 42 -16.00 -10.17 17.91
CA ARG A 42 -15.71 -10.52 19.31
C ARG A 42 -15.49 -9.26 20.18
N ARG A 43 -15.72 -9.42 21.48
CA ARG A 43 -15.82 -8.36 22.52
C ARG A 43 -14.68 -7.34 22.47
N ARG A 44 -15.04 -6.05 22.41
CA ARG A 44 -14.14 -4.89 22.33
C ARG A 44 -13.32 -4.70 23.62
N THR A 45 -12.02 -4.93 23.54
CA THR A 45 -11.06 -4.35 24.50
C THR A 45 -10.19 -3.37 23.73
N ARG A 46 -10.02 -2.16 24.27
CA ARG A 46 -9.18 -1.11 23.67
C ARG A 46 -7.73 -1.58 23.72
N ALA A 47 -7.07 -1.73 22.57
CA ALA A 47 -5.64 -2.02 22.54
C ALA A 47 -4.87 -0.85 23.21
N PRO A 48 -4.00 -1.09 24.20
CA PRO A 48 -3.16 -0.05 24.76
C PRO A 48 -2.25 0.57 23.67
N PRO A 49 -1.70 1.78 23.88
CA PRO A 49 -0.69 2.32 22.98
C PRO A 49 0.50 1.35 22.89
N PRO A 50 1.12 1.19 21.71
CA PRO A 50 2.35 0.41 21.59
C PRO A 50 3.40 0.93 22.57
N SER A 51 3.95 0.04 23.40
CA SER A 51 5.02 0.36 24.34
C SER A 51 6.27 -0.40 23.91
N HIS A 52 7.27 0.32 23.40
CA HIS A 52 8.55 -0.25 23.02
C HIS A 52 9.67 0.53 23.72
N PRO A 53 10.70 -0.15 24.26
CA PRO A 53 11.90 0.53 24.75
C PRO A 53 12.57 1.25 23.57
N PRO A 54 13.23 2.41 23.79
CA PRO A 54 13.86 3.15 22.71
C PRO A 54 14.92 2.31 22.00
N GLY A 55 14.57 1.77 20.83
CA GLY A 55 15.49 1.23 19.84
C GLY A 55 16.13 2.38 19.07
N GLY A 56 17.26 2.12 18.41
CA GLY A 56 17.90 3.12 17.58
C GLY A 56 17.02 3.42 16.37
N VAL A 57 16.61 4.69 16.18
CA VAL A 57 15.70 5.09 15.10
C VAL A 57 16.33 4.82 13.72
N THR A 58 15.96 3.74 13.03
CA THR A 58 16.32 3.58 11.62
C THR A 58 15.25 4.19 10.71
N VAL A 59 15.60 5.27 10.02
CA VAL A 59 14.74 5.92 9.02
C VAL A 59 14.73 5.09 7.73
N ALA A 60 13.66 5.16 6.94
CA ALA A 60 13.62 4.58 5.61
C ALA A 60 14.79 5.06 4.73
N HIS A 61 15.36 4.12 3.98
CA HIS A 61 16.45 4.35 3.03
C HIS A 61 16.37 3.28 1.94
N ALA A 62 16.96 3.56 0.77
CA ALA A 62 17.02 2.57 -0.31
C ALA A 62 17.67 1.26 0.15
N GLY A 63 17.06 0.13 -0.21
CA GLY A 63 17.46 -1.22 0.19
C GLY A 63 16.86 -1.71 1.52
N LYS A 64 16.24 -0.83 2.32
CA LYS A 64 15.59 -1.24 3.56
C LYS A 64 14.36 -2.12 3.28
N GLU A 65 14.22 -3.18 4.04
CA GLU A 65 13.07 -4.08 4.00
C GLU A 65 12.20 -3.92 5.26
N ILE A 66 10.88 -3.94 5.08
CA ILE A 66 9.89 -4.06 6.17
C ILE A 66 8.89 -5.16 5.83
N GLU A 67 8.41 -5.86 6.85
CA GLU A 67 7.54 -7.02 6.68
C GLU A 67 6.34 -6.97 7.63
N SER A 68 5.17 -7.29 7.08
CA SER A 68 3.96 -7.69 7.79
C SER A 68 3.76 -9.21 7.61
N PRO A 69 2.80 -9.85 8.28
CA PRO A 69 2.56 -11.29 8.11
C PRO A 69 2.31 -11.74 6.65
N ASP A 70 1.73 -10.86 5.84
CA ASP A 70 1.28 -11.16 4.48
C ASP A 70 2.05 -10.43 3.37
N THR A 71 2.77 -9.37 3.71
CA THR A 71 3.42 -8.49 2.74
C THR A 71 4.84 -8.16 3.16
N LYS A 72 5.76 -8.21 2.19
CA LYS A 72 7.09 -7.62 2.30
C LYS A 72 7.20 -6.39 1.42
N LEU A 73 7.85 -5.34 1.90
CA LEU A 73 8.14 -4.11 1.15
C LEU A 73 9.65 -3.85 1.17
N VAL A 74 10.20 -3.47 0.01
CA VAL A 74 11.62 -3.06 -0.13
C VAL A 74 11.68 -1.65 -0.72
N PHE A 75 12.23 -0.71 0.03
CA PHE A 75 12.39 0.68 -0.43
C PHE A 75 13.44 0.73 -1.55
N LEU A 76 13.09 1.29 -2.71
CA LEU A 76 14.03 1.48 -3.82
C LEU A 76 14.55 2.92 -3.89
N GLN A 77 13.67 3.90 -3.68
CA GLN A 77 14.00 5.32 -3.60
C GLN A 77 13.05 5.99 -2.61
N THR A 78 13.60 6.76 -1.69
CA THR A 78 12.86 7.51 -0.67
C THR A 78 12.67 8.97 -1.08
N ALA A 79 11.86 9.71 -0.32
CA ALA A 79 11.74 11.15 -0.40
C ALA A 79 13.11 11.84 -0.26
N ALA A 80 14.00 11.34 0.60
CA ALA A 80 15.35 11.87 0.76
C ALA A 80 16.19 11.68 -0.51
N ASP A 81 16.05 10.53 -1.19
CA ASP A 81 16.78 10.22 -2.43
C ASP A 81 16.28 11.05 -3.63
N THR A 82 15.03 11.53 -3.58
CA THR A 82 14.34 12.16 -4.72
C THR A 82 13.94 13.61 -4.46
N ASN A 83 14.44 14.24 -3.40
CA ASN A 83 14.03 15.58 -2.96
C ASN A 83 12.50 15.72 -2.78
N GLY A 84 11.84 14.65 -2.34
CA GLY A 84 10.40 14.59 -2.09
C GLY A 84 9.53 14.37 -3.33
N GLU A 85 10.11 14.21 -4.52
CA GLU A 85 9.33 14.03 -5.75
C GLU A 85 8.71 12.63 -5.87
N LEU A 86 9.39 11.60 -5.38
CA LEU A 86 9.00 10.21 -5.59
C LEU A 86 9.39 9.32 -4.40
N LEU A 87 8.42 8.57 -3.91
CA LEU A 87 8.68 7.34 -3.15
C LEU A 87 8.45 6.14 -4.08
N ARG A 88 9.45 5.26 -4.19
CA ARG A 88 9.39 4.04 -5.00
C ARG A 88 9.82 2.83 -4.17
N PHE A 89 9.04 1.76 -4.22
CA PHE A 89 9.34 0.52 -3.51
C PHE A 89 8.77 -0.70 -4.24
N GLU A 90 9.31 -1.87 -3.94
CA GLU A 90 8.73 -3.16 -4.34
C GLU A 90 7.86 -3.71 -3.22
N GLN A 91 6.81 -4.42 -3.60
CA GLN A 91 5.97 -5.19 -2.68
C GLN A 91 5.81 -6.63 -3.15
N PHE A 92 5.85 -7.54 -2.18
CA PHE A 92 5.64 -8.97 -2.33
C PHE A 92 4.45 -9.37 -1.47
N VAL A 93 3.31 -9.67 -2.09
CA VAL A 93 2.03 -9.90 -1.41
C VAL A 93 1.66 -11.36 -1.53
N ARG A 94 1.55 -12.05 -0.39
CA ARG A 94 1.13 -13.46 -0.35
C ARG A 94 -0.32 -13.61 -0.84
N PRO A 95 -0.68 -14.77 -1.45
CA PRO A 95 -2.06 -15.05 -1.81
C PRO A 95 -2.92 -15.30 -0.56
N ASP A 96 -4.24 -15.33 -0.75
CA ASP A 96 -5.23 -15.61 0.32
C ASP A 96 -5.28 -14.61 1.49
N HIS A 97 -4.91 -13.35 1.21
CA HIS A 97 -5.05 -12.25 2.16
C HIS A 97 -6.12 -11.25 1.74
N ALA A 98 -6.63 -10.49 2.71
CA ALA A 98 -7.64 -9.48 2.45
C ALA A 98 -7.07 -8.37 1.56
N PRO A 99 -7.88 -7.75 0.69
CA PRO A 99 -7.44 -6.58 -0.05
C PRO A 99 -6.97 -5.48 0.89
N VAL A 100 -6.05 -4.64 0.40
CA VAL A 100 -5.71 -3.40 1.11
C VAL A 100 -6.99 -2.60 1.31
N PRO A 101 -7.28 -2.06 2.51
CA PRO A 101 -8.47 -1.26 2.74
C PRO A 101 -8.63 -0.19 1.66
N ALA A 102 -9.82 -0.10 1.07
CA ALA A 102 -10.05 0.87 0.01
C ALA A 102 -9.87 2.28 0.55
N HIS A 103 -9.02 3.07 -0.12
CA HIS A 103 -8.56 4.35 0.40
C HIS A 103 -8.38 5.40 -0.70
N VAL A 104 -8.12 6.64 -0.27
CA VAL A 104 -7.99 7.82 -1.11
C VAL A 104 -6.83 8.68 -0.60
N HIS A 105 -5.88 8.96 -1.48
CA HIS A 105 -4.83 9.96 -1.25
C HIS A 105 -5.31 11.32 -1.75
N GLY A 106 -5.25 12.36 -0.92
CA GLY A 106 -5.72 13.70 -1.32
C GLY A 106 -4.82 14.38 -2.35
N ARG A 107 -3.52 14.05 -2.35
CA ARG A 107 -2.48 14.81 -3.06
C ARG A 107 -1.53 13.94 -3.89
N GLN A 108 -1.48 12.63 -3.64
CA GLN A 108 -0.54 11.73 -4.27
C GLN A 108 -1.21 10.98 -5.42
N GLU A 109 -0.51 10.91 -6.56
CA GLU A 109 -0.73 9.88 -7.57
C GLU A 109 -0.05 8.60 -7.09
N GLU A 110 -0.73 7.47 -7.23
CA GLU A 110 -0.16 6.15 -6.97
C GLU A 110 -0.13 5.33 -8.27
N ARG A 111 1.02 4.77 -8.61
CA ARG A 111 1.19 3.90 -9.77
C ARG A 111 1.62 2.52 -9.32
N PHE A 112 0.99 1.49 -9.88
CA PHE A 112 1.33 0.09 -9.69
C PHE A 112 1.87 -0.49 -10.99
N VAL A 113 3.00 -1.18 -10.94
CA VAL A 113 3.59 -1.92 -12.09
C VAL A 113 3.81 -3.36 -11.67
N VAL A 114 3.11 -4.30 -12.30
CA VAL A 114 3.23 -5.73 -11.96
C VAL A 114 4.52 -6.30 -12.57
N LEU A 115 5.37 -6.89 -11.74
CA LEU A 115 6.60 -7.54 -12.17
C LEU A 115 6.41 -9.05 -12.36
N SER A 116 5.71 -9.70 -11.42
CA SER A 116 5.27 -11.09 -11.54
C SER A 116 4.02 -11.37 -10.69
N GLY A 117 3.33 -12.47 -10.96
CA GLY A 117 2.02 -12.76 -10.36
C GLY A 117 0.89 -11.93 -10.96
N ARG A 118 -0.24 -11.88 -10.26
CA ARG A 118 -1.49 -11.28 -10.75
C ARG A 118 -2.05 -10.30 -9.73
N MET A 119 -2.22 -9.04 -10.11
CA MET A 119 -2.77 -8.00 -9.23
C MET A 119 -4.22 -7.77 -9.57
N GLY A 120 -5.12 -8.03 -8.63
CA GLY A 120 -6.45 -7.47 -8.69
C GLY A 120 -6.39 -6.02 -8.24
N VAL A 121 -7.03 -5.12 -8.97
CA VAL A 121 -7.03 -3.68 -8.66
C VAL A 121 -8.38 -3.07 -8.97
N ARG A 122 -8.80 -2.15 -8.11
CA ARG A 122 -9.94 -1.25 -8.35
C ARG A 122 -9.48 0.18 -8.20
N SER A 123 -9.82 1.02 -9.18
CA SER A 123 -9.55 2.46 -9.21
C SER A 123 -10.82 3.18 -9.66
N GLY A 124 -11.46 3.91 -8.75
CA GLY A 124 -12.79 4.47 -8.92
C GLY A 124 -13.82 3.37 -9.18
N GLU A 125 -14.49 3.45 -10.33
CA GLU A 125 -15.48 2.46 -10.79
C GLU A 125 -14.86 1.33 -11.63
N GLU A 126 -13.59 1.48 -12.03
CA GLU A 126 -12.89 0.48 -12.83
C GLU A 126 -12.26 -0.59 -11.93
N GLU A 127 -12.48 -1.85 -12.27
CA GLU A 127 -11.91 -3.01 -11.57
C GLU A 127 -11.43 -4.04 -12.60
N GLY A 128 -10.27 -4.64 -12.34
CA GLY A 128 -9.70 -5.66 -13.20
C GLY A 128 -8.53 -6.40 -12.56
N VAL A 129 -7.88 -7.23 -13.37
CA VAL A 129 -6.65 -7.92 -13.02
C VAL A 129 -5.55 -7.48 -13.98
N LEU A 130 -4.41 -7.09 -13.42
CA LEU A 130 -3.17 -6.79 -14.12
C LEU A 130 -2.24 -8.00 -14.06
N GLU A 131 -1.67 -8.35 -15.20
CA GLU A 131 -0.66 -9.39 -15.38
C GLU A 131 0.74 -8.75 -15.44
N ALA A 132 1.79 -9.58 -15.42
CA ALA A 132 3.17 -9.11 -15.47
C ALA A 132 3.45 -8.18 -16.67
N GLY A 133 4.07 -7.03 -16.40
CA GLY A 133 4.38 -5.97 -17.36
C GLY A 133 3.26 -4.95 -17.56
N GLU A 134 2.07 -5.18 -16.98
CA GLU A 134 0.97 -4.21 -16.99
C GLU A 134 1.07 -3.23 -15.81
N GLU A 135 0.49 -2.05 -15.98
CA GLU A 135 0.49 -0.99 -14.99
C GLU A 135 -0.88 -0.29 -14.90
N VAL A 136 -1.13 0.34 -13.75
CA VAL A 136 -2.24 1.27 -13.57
C VAL A 136 -1.76 2.51 -12.81
N VAL A 137 -2.35 3.64 -13.15
CA VAL A 137 -2.13 4.92 -12.47
C VAL A 137 -3.42 5.33 -11.80
N VAL A 138 -3.34 5.64 -10.52
CA VAL A 138 -4.43 6.12 -9.69
C VAL A 138 -4.23 7.62 -9.44
N PRO A 139 -5.06 8.48 -10.04
CA PRO A 139 -4.97 9.91 -9.82
C PRO A 139 -5.31 10.30 -8.36
N PRO A 140 -4.77 11.43 -7.85
CA PRO A 140 -5.16 11.97 -6.56
C PRO A 140 -6.69 12.11 -6.43
N GLY A 141 -7.21 11.81 -5.25
CA GLY A 141 -8.65 11.86 -4.96
C GLY A 141 -9.46 10.66 -5.46
N THR A 142 -8.81 9.68 -6.12
CA THR A 142 -9.50 8.49 -6.64
C THR A 142 -9.53 7.37 -5.60
N PRO A 143 -10.72 6.83 -5.23
CA PRO A 143 -10.81 5.66 -4.38
C PRO A 143 -10.18 4.43 -5.03
N HIS A 144 -9.32 3.72 -4.31
CA HIS A 144 -8.65 2.55 -4.87
C HIS A 144 -8.29 1.50 -3.83
N THR A 145 -8.02 0.28 -4.31
CA THR A 145 -7.56 -0.88 -3.55
C THR A 145 -6.88 -1.86 -4.50
N PHE A 146 -5.99 -2.70 -3.98
CA PHE A 146 -5.43 -3.83 -4.72
C PHE A 146 -5.34 -5.07 -3.83
N TRP A 147 -5.20 -6.22 -4.47
CA TRP A 147 -5.00 -7.52 -3.82
C TRP A 147 -4.21 -8.46 -4.73
N ASN A 148 -3.63 -9.52 -4.16
CA ASN A 148 -3.15 -10.65 -4.95
C ASN A 148 -4.36 -11.41 -5.51
N ALA A 149 -4.52 -11.46 -6.84
CA ALA A 149 -5.67 -12.08 -7.50
C ALA A 149 -5.60 -13.62 -7.50
N THR A 150 -4.55 -14.23 -6.95
CA THR A 150 -4.42 -15.68 -6.82
C THR A 150 -4.80 -16.18 -5.44
N ARG A 151 -5.31 -17.41 -5.38
CA ARG A 151 -5.71 -18.04 -4.12
C ARG A 151 -4.64 -18.93 -3.49
N THR A 152 -3.67 -19.41 -4.27
CA THR A 152 -2.67 -20.37 -3.77
C THR A 152 -1.33 -20.18 -4.46
N GLY A 153 -0.24 -20.25 -3.69
CA GLY A 153 1.13 -20.46 -4.15
C GLY A 153 1.84 -19.28 -4.82
N GLU A 154 1.14 -18.48 -5.61
CA GLU A 154 1.77 -17.39 -6.38
C GLU A 154 1.80 -16.08 -5.57
N VAL A 155 3.01 -15.57 -5.32
CA VAL A 155 3.22 -14.25 -4.71
C VAL A 155 3.07 -13.19 -5.79
N LEU A 156 2.31 -12.14 -5.51
CA LEU A 156 2.27 -10.95 -6.34
C LEU A 156 3.51 -10.09 -6.04
N HIS A 157 4.34 -9.86 -7.06
CA HIS A 157 5.48 -8.96 -7.00
C HIS A 157 5.25 -7.75 -7.90
N HIS A 158 5.28 -6.56 -7.33
CA HIS A 158 5.01 -5.33 -8.06
C HIS A 158 5.82 -4.16 -7.50
N VAL A 159 5.95 -3.11 -8.31
CA VAL A 159 6.49 -1.80 -7.90
C VAL A 159 5.33 -0.86 -7.63
N VAL A 160 5.47 -0.06 -6.58
CA VAL A 160 4.61 1.08 -6.29
C VAL A 160 5.42 2.35 -6.41
N GLU A 161 4.83 3.38 -7.02
CA GLU A 161 5.37 4.73 -7.08
C GLU A 161 4.34 5.72 -6.56
N LEU A 162 4.71 6.51 -5.56
CA LEU A 162 3.90 7.59 -4.98
C LEU A 162 4.50 8.95 -5.31
N ARG A 163 3.70 9.83 -5.91
CA ARG A 163 4.13 11.18 -6.31
C ARG A 163 3.15 12.26 -5.86
N PRO A 164 3.58 13.29 -5.12
CA PRO A 164 4.91 13.44 -4.50
C PRO A 164 5.16 12.36 -3.43
N ALA A 165 6.39 12.20 -2.97
CA ALA A 165 6.76 11.21 -1.94
C ALA A 165 6.06 11.46 -0.59
N LEU A 166 5.90 12.74 -0.22
CA LEU A 166 5.44 13.17 1.10
C LEU A 166 6.23 12.47 2.22
N ASN A 167 5.57 12.05 3.30
CA ASN A 167 6.15 11.27 4.40
C ASN A 167 5.63 9.82 4.36
N SER A 168 5.42 9.26 3.17
CA SER A 168 4.74 7.98 3.00
C SER A 168 5.54 6.80 3.56
N GLU A 169 6.85 6.91 3.68
CA GLU A 169 7.70 5.90 4.33
C GLU A 169 7.29 5.66 5.78
N GLY A 170 7.09 6.74 6.54
CA GLY A 170 6.65 6.66 7.93
C GLY A 170 5.27 6.02 8.07
N PHE A 171 4.39 6.19 7.07
CA PHE A 171 3.10 5.50 7.01
C PHE A 171 3.31 3.99 6.88
N PHE A 172 4.11 3.54 5.92
CA PHE A 172 4.35 2.11 5.69
C PHE A 172 5.05 1.44 6.87
N GLU A 173 6.11 2.05 7.41
CA GLU A 173 6.78 1.56 8.62
C GLU A 173 5.78 1.39 9.76
N THR A 174 4.94 2.41 9.99
CA THR A 174 3.94 2.37 11.05
C THR A 174 2.89 1.28 10.85
N VAL A 175 2.31 1.20 9.66
CA VAL A 175 1.23 0.23 9.39
C VAL A 175 1.76 -1.20 9.41
N PHE A 176 2.94 -1.46 8.83
CA PHE A 176 3.56 -2.78 8.84
C PHE A 176 3.94 -3.21 10.26
N GLY A 177 4.50 -2.30 11.06
CA GLY A 177 4.79 -2.56 12.47
C GLY A 177 3.53 -2.88 13.29
N LEU A 178 2.46 -2.11 13.12
CA LEU A 178 1.19 -2.38 13.79
C LEU A 178 0.54 -3.71 13.31
N GLN A 179 0.72 -4.08 12.04
CA GLN A 179 0.28 -5.39 11.52
C GLN A 179 1.08 -6.54 12.14
N ARG A 180 2.42 -6.39 12.24
CA ARG A 180 3.32 -7.33 12.89
C ARG A 180 2.95 -7.57 14.36
N ASP A 181 2.58 -6.51 15.07
CA ASP A 181 2.13 -6.57 16.47
C ASP A 181 0.68 -7.10 16.62
N GLY A 182 0.00 -7.44 15.52
CA GLY A 182 -1.36 -7.95 15.54
C GLY A 182 -2.41 -6.90 15.93
N LEU A 183 -2.08 -5.61 15.82
CA LEU A 183 -2.97 -4.49 16.17
C LEU A 183 -3.89 -4.08 15.01
N LEU A 184 -3.55 -4.47 13.78
CA LEU A 184 -4.34 -4.27 12.56
C LEU A 184 -4.78 -5.60 11.93
N VAL A 185 -5.27 -6.53 12.76
CA VAL A 185 -5.76 -7.83 12.29
C VAL A 185 -7.18 -7.78 11.74
N ARG A 186 -7.43 -8.58 10.70
CA ARG A 186 -8.70 -8.73 9.98
C ARG A 186 -9.94 -8.83 10.87
N ASP A 187 -9.86 -9.56 11.98
CA ASP A 187 -11.01 -9.83 12.86
C ASP A 187 -11.22 -8.79 13.97
N ARG A 188 -10.45 -7.70 13.97
CA ARG A 188 -10.56 -6.62 14.95
C ARG A 188 -10.70 -5.28 14.23
N VAL A 189 -11.74 -4.54 14.60
CA VAL A 189 -11.83 -3.13 14.21
C VAL A 189 -10.67 -2.39 14.88
N PRO A 190 -9.76 -1.76 14.12
CA PRO A 190 -8.66 -1.00 14.69
C PRO A 190 -9.18 0.09 15.63
N SER A 191 -8.42 0.39 16.69
CA SER A 191 -8.78 1.46 17.63
C SER A 191 -8.89 2.80 16.88
N PRO A 192 -10.04 3.49 16.90
CA PRO A 192 -10.17 4.79 16.23
C PRO A 192 -9.19 5.84 16.77
N LEU A 193 -8.83 5.75 18.05
CA LEU A 193 -7.83 6.62 18.69
C LEU A 193 -6.41 6.35 18.18
N MET A 194 -6.11 5.11 17.76
CA MET A 194 -4.84 4.73 17.17
C MET A 194 -4.79 5.13 15.69
N MET A 195 -5.89 4.92 14.96
CA MET A 195 -5.95 5.22 13.52
C MET A 195 -6.07 6.70 13.22
N ALA A 196 -6.72 7.50 14.07
CA ALA A 196 -6.96 8.91 13.77
C ALA A 196 -5.66 9.74 13.59
N PRO A 197 -4.63 9.62 14.46
CA PRO A 197 -3.35 10.28 14.21
C PRO A 197 -2.72 9.89 12.87
N ILE A 198 -2.76 8.60 12.51
CA ILE A 198 -2.18 8.08 11.27
C ILE A 198 -2.94 8.64 10.05
N ALA A 199 -4.27 8.52 10.03
CA ALA A 199 -5.10 8.98 8.92
C ALA A 199 -4.97 10.50 8.67
N VAL A 200 -4.88 11.30 9.74
CA VAL A 200 -4.72 12.76 9.64
C VAL A 200 -3.32 13.14 9.20
N GLU A 201 -2.28 12.52 9.75
CA GLU A 201 -0.88 12.86 9.45
C GLU A 201 -0.53 12.58 7.97
N TYR A 202 -0.93 11.42 7.47
CA TYR A 202 -0.56 10.98 6.12
C TYR A 202 -1.63 11.27 5.07
N GLU A 203 -2.71 11.98 5.45
CA GLU A 203 -3.86 12.29 4.58
C GLU A 203 -4.38 11.08 3.76
N ASN A 204 -4.37 9.90 4.38
CA ASN A 204 -4.83 8.66 3.79
C ASN A 204 -6.23 8.33 4.34
N TRP A 205 -7.26 8.55 3.52
CA TRP A 205 -8.66 8.49 3.93
C TRP A 205 -9.31 7.18 3.48
N LEU A 206 -10.20 6.62 4.31
CA LEU A 206 -10.96 5.43 3.90
C LEU A 206 -11.98 5.80 2.82
N ALA A 207 -12.11 4.97 1.80
CA ALA A 207 -13.04 5.21 0.68
C ALA A 207 -14.52 5.02 1.05
N GLY A 208 -14.82 4.29 2.13
CA GLY A 208 -16.21 3.96 2.52
C GLY A 208 -16.96 5.14 3.16
N PRO A 209 -16.50 5.69 4.31
CA PRO A 209 -17.14 6.83 4.94
C PRO A 209 -16.94 8.13 4.15
N PRO A 210 -17.88 9.10 4.18
CA PRO A 210 -17.68 10.39 3.52
C PRO A 210 -16.40 11.09 4.01
N ILE A 211 -15.48 11.41 3.09
CA ILE A 211 -14.21 12.06 3.42
C ILE A 211 -14.40 13.37 4.20
N PRO A 212 -15.37 14.26 3.88
CA PRO A 212 -15.60 15.46 4.68
C PRO A 212 -15.94 15.16 6.15
N LEU A 213 -16.66 14.06 6.41
CA LEU A 213 -16.96 13.63 7.77
C LEU A 213 -15.71 13.12 8.49
N GLN A 214 -14.84 12.37 7.80
CA GLN A 214 -13.56 11.95 8.36
C GLN A 214 -12.67 13.16 8.69
N LYS A 215 -12.58 14.13 7.79
CA LYS A 215 -11.83 15.39 7.98
C LYS A 215 -12.38 16.23 9.13
N LEU A 216 -13.66 16.13 9.44
CA LEU A 216 -14.28 16.81 10.59
C LEU A 216 -14.02 16.07 11.92
N LEU A 217 -14.18 14.74 11.93
CA LEU A 217 -14.21 13.95 13.16
C LEU A 217 -12.84 13.42 13.60
N LEU A 218 -11.93 13.10 12.67
CA LEU A 218 -10.65 12.49 13.00
C LEU A 218 -9.64 13.44 13.65
N PRO A 219 -9.51 14.73 13.28
CA PRO A 219 -8.57 15.63 13.95
C PRO A 219 -8.73 15.78 15.48
N PRO A 220 -9.94 16.03 16.05
CA PRO A 220 -10.09 16.07 17.50
C PRO A 220 -9.83 14.69 18.14
N LEU A 221 -10.18 13.61 17.45
CA LEU A 221 -9.88 12.25 17.90
C LEU A 221 -8.38 11.95 17.88
N ALA A 222 -7.65 12.48 16.90
CA ALA A 222 -6.20 12.38 16.80
C ALA A 222 -5.51 13.13 17.93
N LEU A 223 -6.01 14.33 18.30
CA LEU A 223 -5.52 15.06 19.47
C LEU A 223 -5.70 14.23 20.75
N LEU A 224 -6.90 13.69 20.98
CA LEU A 224 -7.17 12.83 22.12
C LEU A 224 -6.30 11.55 22.09
N GLY A 225 -6.12 10.94 20.93
CA GLY A 225 -5.23 9.80 20.73
C GLY A 225 -3.79 10.12 21.13
N ARG A 226 -3.28 11.29 20.71
CA ARG A 226 -1.94 11.77 21.09
C ARG A 226 -1.81 12.01 22.59
N LEU A 227 -2.82 12.58 23.25
CA LEU A 227 -2.85 12.74 24.71
C LEU A 227 -2.82 11.39 25.45
N LEU A 228 -3.42 10.35 24.85
CA LEU A 228 -3.44 8.99 25.39
C LEU A 228 -2.24 8.13 24.97
N GLY A 229 -1.24 8.72 24.30
CA GLY A 229 0.01 8.05 23.94
C GLY A 229 0.03 7.42 22.54
N TYR A 230 -1.06 7.43 21.78
CA TYR A 230 -1.04 6.99 20.38
C TYR A 230 -0.29 8.00 19.50
N ARG A 231 0.40 7.52 18.47
CA ARG A 231 1.19 8.33 17.55
C ARG A 231 0.88 7.95 16.11
N ALA A 232 1.20 8.87 15.19
CA ALA A 232 1.14 8.63 13.76
C ALA A 232 2.41 7.90 13.24
N SER A 233 3.51 8.00 13.97
CA SER A 233 4.75 7.27 13.71
C SER A 233 5.30 6.72 15.02
N TYR A 234 5.84 5.50 14.97
CA TYR A 234 6.53 4.85 16.07
C TYR A 234 7.95 4.53 15.58
N PRO A 235 8.99 5.19 16.12
CA PRO A 235 10.36 5.06 15.62
C PRO A 235 10.88 3.62 15.54
N ASP A 236 10.47 2.76 16.46
CA ASP A 236 10.92 1.37 16.54
C ASP A 236 10.34 0.49 15.43
N TYR A 237 9.32 0.94 14.71
CA TYR A 237 8.86 0.26 13.49
C TYR A 237 9.69 0.59 12.26
N GLY A 238 10.53 1.62 12.35
CA GLY A 238 11.62 1.82 11.43
C GLY A 238 12.61 0.65 11.50
N ASP A 239 12.77 0.02 12.66
CA ASP A 239 13.66 -1.13 12.78
C ASP A 239 12.98 -2.35 12.12
N GLY A 240 13.47 -2.71 10.93
CA GLY A 240 13.23 -4.03 10.35
C GLY A 240 13.63 -5.11 11.37
N PRO A 241 13.13 -6.36 11.24
CA PRO A 241 13.56 -7.41 12.14
C PRO A 241 15.10 -7.48 12.13
N THR A 242 15.73 -7.25 13.28
CA THR A 242 17.15 -7.54 13.45
C THR A 242 17.30 -9.03 13.21
N ASN A 243 17.79 -9.42 12.04
CA ASN A 243 18.19 -10.79 11.79
C ASN A 243 19.44 -11.04 12.64
N ASP A 244 19.24 -11.45 13.89
CA ASP A 244 20.30 -11.78 14.84
C ASP A 244 20.94 -13.16 14.56
N GLY A 245 20.66 -13.74 13.38
CA GLY A 245 21.29 -14.95 12.88
C GLY A 245 20.90 -16.22 13.64
N ARG A 246 19.92 -16.17 14.56
CA ARG A 246 19.39 -17.35 15.23
C ARG A 246 18.11 -17.81 14.54
N GLY A 247 18.29 -18.64 13.52
CA GLY A 247 17.21 -19.49 13.02
C GLY A 247 16.66 -20.39 14.14
N PRO A 248 15.40 -20.85 14.03
CA PRO A 248 14.81 -21.75 15.01
C PRO A 248 15.58 -23.08 15.05
N ALA A 249 15.91 -23.52 16.26
CA ALA A 249 16.46 -24.84 16.56
C ALA A 249 15.41 -25.94 16.38
#